data_AF-A0A1H1UN73-F1
#
_entry.id   AF-A0A1H1UN73-F1
#
_cell.length_a   1.000
_cell.length_b   1.000
_cell.length_c   1.000
_cell.angle_alpha   90.00
_cell.angle_beta   90.00
_cell.angle_gamma   90.00
#
_symmetry.space_group_name_H-M   'P 1'
#
loop_
_entity.id
_entity.type
_entity.pdbx_description
1 polymer ?
#
loop_
_entity_poly.entity_id
_entity_poly.type
_entity_poly.pdbx_seq_one_letter_code
_entity_poly.pdbx_strand_id
1 'polypeptide(L)' 'MSNFRNPKTVATSFVCVIAGIWAYCLIVAPLFSDGSYASVALEKTKDIGIGFTIAALFVGAVWFLIAKKKSEA' A
#
# COMPACT_ATOMS: atom_id res chain seq x y z
N MET A 1 -16.27 -5.36 17.40
CA MET A 1 -15.02 -4.71 16.94
C MET A 1 -13.76 -5.53 17.30
N SER A 2 -13.75 -6.83 17.01
CA SER A 2 -12.63 -7.75 17.31
C SER A 2 -11.69 -7.99 16.12
N ASN A 3 -12.11 -7.66 14.89
CA ASN A 3 -11.37 -8.00 13.67
C ASN A 3 -10.13 -7.11 13.43
N PHE A 4 -10.17 -5.83 13.86
CA PHE A 4 -9.08 -4.86 13.69
C PHE A 4 -7.82 -5.11 14.54
N ARG A 5 -7.85 -6.11 15.44
CA ARG A 5 -6.68 -6.54 16.22
C ARG A 5 -6.01 -7.80 15.69
N ASN A 6 -6.57 -8.42 14.66
CA ASN A 6 -5.96 -9.64 14.14
C ASN A 6 -4.77 -9.26 13.24
N PRO A 7 -3.52 -9.61 13.63
CA PRO A 7 -2.32 -9.17 12.90
C PRO A 7 -2.31 -9.64 11.45
N LYS A 8 -2.92 -10.80 11.15
CA LYS A 8 -3.12 -11.29 9.77
C LYS A 8 -4.04 -10.37 8.98
N THR A 9 -5.19 -9.98 9.53
CA THR A 9 -6.12 -9.06 8.87
C THR A 9 -5.45 -7.71 8.60
N VAL A 10 -4.72 -7.15 9.58
CA VAL A 10 -3.98 -5.89 9.41
C VAL A 10 -2.98 -6.01 8.26
N ALA A 11 -2.15 -7.05 8.25
CA ALA A 11 -1.18 -7.27 7.17
C ALA A 11 -1.86 -7.39 5.79
N THR A 12 -2.93 -8.19 5.68
CA THR A 12 -3.69 -8.34 4.42
C THR A 12 -4.29 -7.02 3.96
N SER A 13 -4.86 -6.22 4.86
CA SER A 13 -5.42 -4.91 4.51
C SER A 13 -4.36 -3.96 3.94
N PHE A 14 -3.19 -3.88 4.57
CA PHE A 14 -2.10 -3.03 4.07
C PHE A 14 -1.54 -3.52 2.72
N VAL A 15 -1.45 -4.84 2.52
CA VAL A 15 -1.07 -5.42 1.22
C VAL A 15 -2.09 -5.06 0.14
N CYS A 16 -3.40 -5.15 0.44
CA CYS A 16 -4.45 -4.75 -0.51
C CYS A 16 -4.36 -3.26 -0.88
N VAL A 17 -4.10 -2.38 0.08
CA VAL A 17 -3.94 -0.94 -0.17
C VAL A 17 -2.72 -0.67 -1.06
N ILE A 18 -1.57 -1.29 -0.75
CA ILE A 18 -0.36 -1.17 -1.56
C ILE A 18 -0.62 -1.68 -2.98
N ALA A 19 -1.23 -2.85 -3.12
CA ALA A 19 -1.56 -3.43 -4.42
C ALA A 19 -2.50 -2.52 -5.25
N GLY A 20 -3.50 -1.90 -4.61
CA GLY A 20 -4.40 -0.95 -5.28
C GLY A 20 -3.67 0.29 -5.83
N ILE A 21 -2.68 0.79 -5.10
CA ILE A 21 -1.88 1.95 -5.53
C ILE A 21 -0.94 1.60 -6.66
N TRP A 22 -0.33 0.41 -6.63
CA TRP A 22 0.45 -0.09 -7.75
C TRP A 22 -0.40 -0.34 -8.99
N ALA A 23 -1.62 -0.86 -8.82
CA ALA A 23 -2.57 -0.99 -9.92
C ALA A 23 -2.93 0.38 -10.52
N TYR A 24 -3.12 1.41 -9.68
CA TYR A 24 -3.32 2.77 -10.17
C TYR A 24 -2.10 3.29 -10.95
N CYS A 25 -0.89 3.18 -10.38
CA CYS A 25 0.32 3.73 -10.99
C CYS A 25 0.72 3.02 -12.30
N LEU A 26 0.50 1.70 -12.41
CA LEU A 26 0.93 0.89 -13.55
C LEU A 26 -0.16 0.66 -14.60
N ILE A 27 -1.43 0.69 -14.23
CA ILE A 27 -2.52 0.33 -15.14
C ILE A 27 -3.38 1.56 -15.41
N VAL A 28 -3.95 2.15 -14.35
CA VAL A 28 -4.92 3.24 -14.52
C VAL A 28 -4.24 4.49 -15.08
N ALA A 29 -3.17 4.97 -14.47
CA ALA A 29 -2.54 6.22 -14.90
C ALA A 29 -2.00 6.16 -16.35
N PRO A 30 -1.34 5.07 -16.80
CA PRO A 30 -0.91 4.95 -18.19
C PRO A 30 -2.07 4.78 -19.18
N LEU A 31 -3.18 4.14 -18.80
CA LEU A 31 -4.36 3.99 -19.67
C LEU A 31 -5.08 5.32 -19.94
N PHE A 32 -5.00 6.26 -19.01
CA PHE A 32 -5.68 7.58 -19.09
C PHE A 32 -4.72 8.73 -19.43
N SER A 33 -3.48 8.44 -19.84
CA SER A 33 -2.49 9.46 -20.20
C SER A 33 -2.07 9.33 -21.66
N ASP A 34 -1.88 10.47 -22.34
CA ASP A 34 -1.43 10.51 -23.75
C ASP A 34 0.08 10.25 -23.93
N GLY A 35 0.83 10.06 -22.84
CA GLY A 35 2.26 9.79 -22.85
C GLY A 35 2.61 8.31 -23.04
N SER A 36 3.88 8.02 -23.40
CA SER A 36 4.33 6.63 -23.50
C SER A 36 4.15 5.90 -22.16
N TYR A 37 3.71 4.64 -22.20
CA TYR A 37 3.48 3.83 -21.01
C TYR A 37 4.68 3.86 -20.05
N ALA A 38 5.89 3.68 -20.59
CA ALA A 38 7.11 3.66 -19.79
C ALA A 38 7.36 4.99 -19.06
N SER A 39 7.14 6.13 -19.73
CA SER A 39 7.30 7.45 -19.09
C SER A 39 6.28 7.70 -18.00
N VAL A 40 5.00 7.40 -18.26
CA VAL A 40 3.91 7.65 -17.31
C VAL A 40 4.01 6.71 -16.11
N ALA A 41 4.24 5.42 -16.34
CA ALA A 41 4.39 4.44 -15.28
C ALA A 41 5.62 4.74 -14.40
N LEU A 42 6.75 5.13 -15.00
CA LEU A 42 7.97 5.49 -14.25
C LEU A 42 7.75 6.74 -13.39
N GLU A 43 7.13 7.78 -13.95
CA GLU A 43 6.81 9.01 -13.23
C GLU A 43 5.86 8.75 -12.05
N LYS A 44 4.72 8.08 -12.28
CA LYS A 44 3.74 7.79 -11.22
C LYS A 44 4.28 6.82 -10.18
N THR A 45 5.10 5.86 -10.59
CA THR A 45 5.77 4.95 -9.65
C THR A 45 6.76 5.70 -8.75
N LYS A 46 7.52 6.66 -9.31
CA LYS A 46 8.51 7.43 -8.56
C LYS A 46 7.85 8.44 -7.61
N ASP A 47 6.86 9.17 -8.09
CA ASP A 47 6.24 10.26 -7.33
C ASP A 47 5.22 9.76 -6.30
N ILE A 48 4.46 8.72 -6.62
CA ILE A 48 3.35 8.23 -5.78
C ILE A 48 3.64 6.82 -5.25
N GLY A 49 4.05 5.91 -6.13
CA GLY A 49 4.20 4.49 -5.79
C GLY A 49 5.19 4.23 -4.65
N ILE A 50 6.43 4.71 -4.78
CA ILE A 50 7.49 4.45 -3.79
C ILE A 50 7.20 5.18 -2.47
N GLY A 51 6.88 6.47 -2.54
CA GLY A 51 6.61 7.28 -1.35
C GLY A 51 5.44 6.73 -0.52
N PHE A 52 4.33 6.38 -1.18
CA PHE A 52 3.18 5.80 -0.50
C PHE A 52 3.49 4.41 0.04
N THR A 53 4.19 3.55 -0.71
CA THR A 53 4.53 2.19 -0.24
C THR A 53 5.36 2.26 1.04
N ILE A 54 6.34 3.17 1.12
CA ILE A 54 7.15 3.36 2.33
C ILE A 54 6.28 3.81 3.50
N ALA A 55 5.42 4.83 3.29
CA ALA A 55 4.52 5.31 4.34
C ALA A 55 3.54 4.22 4.82
N ALA A 56 2.94 3.48 3.89
CA ALA A 56 2.02 2.38 4.19
C ALA A 56 2.71 1.24 4.96
N LEU A 57 3.95 0.90 4.63
CA LEU A 57 4.74 -0.07 5.38
C LEU A 57 5.05 0.41 6.80
N PHE A 58 5.40 1.68 6.99
CA PHE A 58 5.63 2.25 8.32
C PHE A 58 4.38 2.21 9.19
N VAL A 59 3.25 2.69 8.67
CA VAL A 59 1.98 2.69 9.40
C VAL A 59 1.52 1.26 9.68
N GLY A 60 1.60 0.38 8.68
CA GLY A 60 1.25 -1.03 8.82
C GLY A 60 2.12 -1.76 9.83
N ALA A 61 3.42 -1.50 9.87
CA ALA A 61 4.35 -2.08 10.84
C ALA A 61 4.05 -1.62 12.27
N VAL A 62 3.84 -0.31 12.49
CA VAL A 62 3.46 0.23 13.80
C VAL A 62 2.16 -0.39 14.28
N TRP A 63 1.14 -0.45 13.41
CA TRP A 63 -0.15 -1.04 13.75
C TRP A 63 -0.06 -2.54 14.03
N PHE A 64 0.73 -3.27 13.24
CA PHE A 64 0.98 -4.70 13.43
C PHE A 64 1.65 -4.97 14.77
N LEU A 65 2.67 -4.19 15.15
CA LEU A 65 3.36 -4.33 16.42
C LEU A 65 2.43 -4.06 17.61
N ILE A 66 1.58 -3.03 17.52
CA ILE A 66 0.56 -2.73 18.54
C ILE A 66 -0.45 -3.88 18.65
N ALA A 67 -0.94 -4.39 17.51
CA ALA A 67 -1.87 -5.51 17.46
C ALA A 67 -1.26 -6.79 18.06
N LYS A 68 0.01 -7.09 17.75
CA LYS A 68 0.73 -8.25 18.28
C LYS A 68 0.91 -8.15 19.79
N LYS A 69 1.43 -7.03 20.30
CA LYS A 69 1.61 -6.81 21.75
C LYS A 69 0.31 -6.96 22.54
N LYS A 70 -0.81 -6.52 21.96
CA LYS A 70 -2.13 -6.58 22.60
C LYS A 70 -2.86 -7.91 22.42
N SER A 71 -2.33 -8.80 21.59
CA SER A 71 -2.79 -10.19 21.45
C SER A 71 -2.02 -11.14 22.35
N GLU A 72 -0.79 -10.77 22.76
CA GLU A 72 0.07 -11.53 23.68
C GLU A 72 -0.13 -11.14 25.15
N ALA A 73 -0.89 -10.06 25.42
CA ALA A 73 -1.27 -9.58 26.77
C ALA A 73 -2.73 -9.93 27.07
#